data_AF-A0A3E2W0D5-F1
#
_entry.id   AF-A0A3E2W0D5-F1
#
_cell.length_a   1.000
_cell.length_b   1.000
_cell.length_c   1.000
_cell.angle_alpha   90.00
_cell.angle_beta   90.00
_cell.angle_gamma   90.00
#
_symmetry.space_group_name_H-M   'P 1'
#
loop_
_entity.id
_entity.type
_entity.pdbx_description
1 polymer ?
#
loop_
_entity_poly.entity_id
_entity_poly.type
_entity_poly.pdbx_seq_one_letter_code
_entity_poly.pdbx_strand_id
1 'polypeptide(L)' 'MTEETMNKGYTHMDYRKAKIIHLVDGSQEEHFIYKGKPITKEEADVIVDTYLLDSGRKFK' A
#
# COMPACT_ATOMS: atom_id res chain seq x y z
N MET A 1 19.27 6.27 -11.66
CA MET A 1 18.27 6.00 -10.62
C MET A 1 17.11 5.35 -11.35
N THR A 2 16.94 4.04 -11.21
CA THR A 2 16.10 3.21 -12.09
C THR A 2 14.62 3.42 -11.80
N GLU A 3 13.91 3.99 -12.78
CA GLU A 3 12.46 4.28 -12.80
C GLU A 3 11.56 3.02 -12.71
N GLU A 4 12.12 1.81 -12.70
CA GLU A 4 11.36 0.55 -12.62
C GLU A 4 10.82 0.20 -11.23
N THR A 5 11.19 0.95 -10.17
CA THR A 5 10.62 0.73 -8.82
C THR A 5 9.31 1.49 -8.59
N MET A 6 8.89 2.39 -9.50
CA MET A 6 7.73 3.26 -9.33
C MET A 6 6.38 2.66 -9.77
N ASN A 7 6.33 1.38 -10.18
CA ASN A 7 5.10 0.77 -10.70
C ASN A 7 4.86 -0.68 -10.26
N LYS A 8 5.25 -1.05 -9.03
CA LYS A 8 4.54 -2.15 -8.35
C LYS A 8 3.21 -1.60 -7.87
N GLY A 9 2.27 -1.39 -8.78
CA GLY A 9 0.96 -0.85 -8.46
C GLY A 9 0.17 -1.86 -7.64
N TYR A 10 0.29 -1.81 -6.31
CA TYR A 10 -0.61 -2.54 -5.42
C TYR A 10 -2.03 -2.06 -5.67
N THR A 11 -2.96 -3.01 -5.74
CA THR A 11 -4.36 -2.66 -5.98
C THR A 11 -4.97 -2.07 -4.72
N HIS A 12 -6.08 -1.34 -4.86
CA HIS A 12 -6.88 -0.90 -3.71
C HIS A 12 -7.19 -2.04 -2.73
N MET A 13 -7.37 -3.26 -3.25
CA MET A 13 -7.63 -4.45 -2.44
C MET A 13 -6.41 -4.91 -1.64
N ASP A 14 -5.19 -4.73 -2.15
CA ASP A 14 -3.96 -5.09 -1.44
C ASP A 14 -3.70 -4.15 -0.26
N TYR A 15 -3.86 -2.84 -0.48
CA TYR A 15 -3.85 -1.84 0.59
C TYR A 15 -4.90 -2.15 1.65
N ARG A 16 -6.13 -2.46 1.23
CA ARG A 16 -7.21 -2.81 2.16
C ARG A 16 -6.88 -4.04 3.00
N LYS A 17 -6.28 -5.09 2.42
CA LYS A 17 -5.82 -6.28 3.17
C LYS A 17 -4.76 -5.93 4.21
N ALA A 18 -3.86 -5.01 3.87
CA ALA A 18 -2.84 -4.48 4.77
C ALA A 18 -3.38 -3.45 5.78
N LYS A 19 -4.71 -3.25 5.86
CA LYS A 19 -5.40 -2.27 6.74
C LYS A 19 -5.05 -0.81 6.44
N ILE A 20 -4.70 -0.54 5.19
CA ILE A 20 -4.49 0.82 4.67
C ILE A 20 -5.79 1.26 4.01
N ILE A 21 -6.22 2.47 4.34
CA ILE A 21 -7.34 3.14 3.69
C ILE A 21 -6.75 3.90 2.51
N HIS A 22 -7.15 3.53 1.30
CA HIS A 22 -6.81 4.25 0.08
C HIS A 22 -8.05 5.06 -0.35
N LEU A 23 -7.93 6.39 -0.32
CA LEU A 23 -8.95 7.34 -0.76
C LEU A 23 -8.47 8.01 -2.04
N VAL A 24 -9.41 8.25 -2.96
CA VAL A 24 -9.14 9.02 -4.19
C VAL A 24 -10.12 10.17 -4.22
N ASP A 25 -9.63 11.40 -4.30
CA ASP A 25 -10.48 12.59 -4.36
C ASP A 25 -10.98 12.85 -5.80
N GLY A 26 -11.93 13.78 -5.96
CA GLY A 26 -12.49 14.18 -7.26
C GLY A 26 -11.44 14.71 -8.25
N SER A 27 -10.29 15.17 -7.76
CA SER A 27 -9.13 15.59 -8.55
C SER A 27 -8.22 14.44 -8.99
N GLN A 28 -8.58 13.19 -8.68
CA GLN A 28 -7.74 11.98 -8.84
C GLN A 28 -6.47 11.98 -7.96
N GLU A 29 -6.44 12.78 -6.89
CA GLU A 29 -5.36 12.70 -5.89
C GLU A 29 -5.56 11.48 -4.96
N GLU A 30 -4.52 10.66 -4.83
CA GLU A 30 -4.48 9.48 -3.97
C GLU A 30 -4.06 9.87 -2.55
N HIS A 31 -4.86 9.50 -1.55
CA HIS A 31 -4.53 9.64 -0.12
C HIS A 31 -4.50 8.28 0.56
N PHE A 32 -3.45 8.04 1.33
CA PHE A 32 -3.27 6.79 2.07
C PHE A 32 -3.30 7.07 3.56
N ILE A 33 -4.09 6.29 4.31
CA ILE A 33 -4.20 6.40 5.76
C ILE A 33 -3.95 5.02 6.38
N TYR A 34 -3.01 4.96 7.31
CA TYR A 34 -2.71 3.75 8.07
C TYR A 34 -2.79 4.04 9.57
N LYS A 35 -3.59 3.25 10.29
CA LYS A 35 -3.82 3.40 11.75
C LYS A 35 -4.21 4.85 12.16
N GLY A 36 -5.01 5.51 11.33
CA GLY A 36 -5.48 6.88 11.58
C GLY A 36 -4.45 7.98 11.30
N LYS A 37 -3.30 7.65 10.72
CA LYS A 37 -2.29 8.64 10.28
C LYS A 37 -2.22 8.68 8.75
N PRO A 38 -2.18 9.86 8.13
CA PRO A 38 -1.86 9.97 6.72
C PRO A 38 -0.43 9.49 6.49
N ILE A 39 -0.23 8.70 5.45
CA ILE A 39 1.06 8.13 5.05
C ILE A 39 1.29 8.39 3.57
N THR A 40 2.54 8.30 3.14
CA THR A 40 2.87 8.38 1.70
C THR A 40 2.57 7.06 1.00
N LYS A 41 2.50 7.10 -0.34
CA LYS A 41 2.37 5.89 -1.16
C LYS A 41 3.52 4.91 -0.92
N GLU A 42 4.75 5.42 -0.79
CA GLU A 42 5.93 4.60 -0.51
C GLU A 42 5.81 3.87 0.84
N GLU A 43 5.32 4.55 1.88
CA GLU A 43 5.04 3.93 3.18
C GLU A 43 3.94 2.87 3.07
N ALA A 44 2.89 3.15 2.29
CA ALA A 44 1.80 2.21 2.05
C ALA A 44 2.32 0.95 1.35
N ASP A 45 3.16 1.10 0.34
CA ASP A 45 3.79 0.00 -0.41
C ASP A 45 4.64 -0.89 0.49
N VAL A 46 5.45 -0.29 1.38
CA VAL A 46 6.29 -1.04 2.33
C VAL A 46 5.42 -1.84 3.32
N ILE A 47 4.31 -1.27 3.78
CA ILE A 47 3.38 -1.96 4.68
C ILE A 47 2.69 -3.12 3.96
N VAL A 48 2.28 -2.94 2.71
CA VAL A 48 1.70 -4.01 1.89
C VAL A 48 2.72 -5.12 1.62
N ASP A 49 3.95 -4.77 1.25
CA ASP A 49 5.03 -5.73 1.01
C ASP A 49 5.29 -6.58 2.26
N THR A 50 5.40 -5.91 3.42
CA THR A 50 5.54 -6.58 4.73
C THR A 50 4.35 -7.50 5.04
N TYR A 51 3.13 -7.05 4.77
CA TYR A 51 1.92 -7.84 5.00
C TYR A 51 1.87 -9.09 4.11
N LEU A 52 2.25 -8.96 2.83
CA LEU A 52 2.27 -10.08 1.89
C LEU A 52 3.38 -11.09 2.23
N LEU A 53 4.57 -10.61 2.61
CA LEU A 53 5.68 -11.45 3.07
C LEU A 53 5.33 -12.22 4.35
N ASP A 54 4.67 -11.58 5.32
CA ASP A 54 4.24 -12.23 6.56
C ASP A 54 3.10 -13.24 6.32
N SER A 55 2.14 -12.89 5.44
CA SER A 55 1.04 -13.77 5.06
C SER A 55 1.52 -15.05 4.36
N GLY A 56 2.59 -14.98 3.57
CA GLY A 56 3.23 -16.15 2.94
C GLY A 56 3.91 -17.09 3.95
N ARG A 57 4.28 -16.59 5.13
CA ARG A 57 4.98 -17.37 6.16
C ARG A 57 4.05 -18.22 7.03
N LYS A 58 2.74 -17.98 7.00
CA LYS A 58 1.71 -18.70 7.77
C LYS A 58 1.31 -20.06 7.17
N PHE A 59 1.81 -20.40 5.98
CA PHE A 59 1.49 -21.64 5.26
C PHE A 59 2.62 -22.69 5.29
N LYS A 60 3.57 -22.60 6.22
CA LYS A 60 4.63 -23.61 6.38
C LYS A 60 4.54 -24.32 7.72
#